data_AF-A0A7Y8F784-F1
#
_entry.id   AF-A0A7Y8F784-F1
#
_cell.length_a   1.000
_cell.length_b   1.000
_cell.length_c   1.000
_cell.angle_alpha   90.00
_cell.angle_beta   90.00
_cell.angle_gamma   90.00
#
_symmetry.space_group_name_H-M   'P 1'
#
loop_
_entity.id
_entity.type
_entity.pdbx_description
1 polymer ?
#
loop_
_entity_poly.entity_id
_entity_poly.type
_entity_poly.pdbx_seq_one_letter_code
_entity_poly.pdbx_strand_id
1 'polypeptide(L)'
;MSSRSQPSAPDKPTPLADVWSGIVTLGLLACGLFFLLDAWAPPRDLPWKPLDLRQPIGWATAAKVARLEVDDRASPEQVEARTTACLALLRQAGVQVRRGQDRDDGGFCVVRGAVRLTGGEMTPVSPSGLAMRCPLAVRHILWDRHVLQPAARDVLGAEPARIDSLGTYACRRVYGSQDEAARPSQHARANAMDVAGVRLT
;
A
#
# COMPACT_ATOMS: atom_id res chain seq x y z
N MET A 1 58.22 -61.89 -6.64
CA MET A 1 57.17 -61.24 -7.45
C MET A 1 56.32 -60.40 -6.50
N SER A 2 56.53 -59.09 -6.45
CA SER A 2 55.76 -58.17 -5.60
C SER A 2 54.64 -57.56 -6.44
N SER A 3 53.42 -58.03 -6.22
CA SER A 3 52.21 -57.55 -6.90
C SER A 3 51.82 -56.18 -6.32
N ARG A 4 52.11 -55.11 -7.06
CA ARG A 4 51.70 -53.75 -6.70
C ARG A 4 50.21 -53.61 -7.01
N SER A 5 49.36 -53.56 -5.98
CA SER A 5 47.92 -53.29 -6.12
C SER A 5 47.72 -51.89 -6.72
N GLN A 6 47.03 -51.80 -7.86
CA GLN A 6 46.66 -50.51 -8.46
C GLN A 6 45.64 -49.80 -7.55
N PRO A 7 45.73 -48.46 -7.40
CA PRO A 7 44.73 -47.70 -6.67
C PRO A 7 43.41 -47.70 -7.46
N SER A 8 42.29 -47.94 -6.75
CA SER A 8 40.94 -47.83 -7.28
C SER A 8 40.68 -46.43 -7.83
N ALA A 9 40.05 -46.35 -9.00
CA ALA A 9 39.64 -45.07 -9.59
C ALA A 9 38.68 -44.33 -8.64
N PRO A 10 38.76 -42.99 -8.53
CA PRO A 10 37.86 -42.22 -7.69
C PRO A 10 36.42 -42.39 -8.18
N ASP A 11 35.50 -42.68 -7.24
CA ASP A 11 34.07 -42.72 -7.53
C ASP A 11 33.64 -41.40 -8.14
N LYS A 12 32.98 -41.46 -9.31
CA LYS A 12 32.39 -40.28 -9.93
C LYS A 12 31.26 -39.79 -9.02
N PRO A 13 31.18 -38.48 -8.69
CA PRO A 13 30.08 -37.96 -7.90
C PRO A 13 28.75 -38.36 -8.54
N THR A 14 27.82 -38.87 -7.74
CA THR A 14 26.52 -39.29 -8.25
C THR A 14 25.75 -38.03 -8.69
N PRO A 15 24.98 -38.08 -9.79
CA PRO A 15 24.24 -36.92 -10.30
C PRO A 15 23.36 -36.23 -9.24
N LEU A 16 22.89 -36.98 -8.24
CA LEU A 16 22.12 -36.46 -7.11
C LEU A 16 22.93 -35.57 -6.18
N ALA A 17 24.20 -35.88 -5.94
CA ALA A 17 25.08 -35.07 -5.08
C ALA A 17 25.41 -33.72 -5.74
N ASP A 18 25.64 -33.70 -7.05
CA ASP A 18 25.89 -32.47 -7.81
C ASP A 18 24.64 -31.59 -7.88
N VAL A 19 23.46 -32.19 -8.12
CA VAL A 19 22.18 -31.48 -8.08
C VAL A 19 21.91 -30.90 -6.68
N TRP A 20 22.16 -31.68 -5.62
CA TRP A 20 22.00 -31.22 -4.24
C TRP A 20 22.93 -30.05 -3.90
N SER A 21 24.20 -30.15 -4.27
CA SER A 21 25.19 -29.08 -4.07
C SER A 21 24.80 -27.81 -4.82
N GLY A 22 24.28 -27.95 -6.04
CA GLY A 22 23.72 -26.84 -6.81
C GLY A 22 22.54 -26.16 -6.12
N ILE A 23 21.57 -26.93 -5.60
CA ILE A 23 20.42 -26.40 -4.87
C ILE A 23 20.86 -25.65 -3.61
N VAL A 24 21.76 -26.23 -2.81
CA VAL A 24 22.28 -25.60 -1.58
C VAL A 24 23.00 -24.31 -1.92
N THR A 25 23.86 -24.31 -2.95
CA THR A 25 24.60 -23.12 -3.39
C THR A 25 23.64 -22.02 -3.85
N LEU A 26 22.64 -22.34 -4.68
CA LEU A 26 21.63 -21.37 -5.11
C LEU A 26 20.81 -20.82 -3.92
N GLY A 27 20.47 -21.68 -2.96
CA GLY A 27 19.79 -21.27 -1.72
C GLY A 27 20.63 -20.29 -0.90
N LEU A 28 21.92 -20.58 -0.70
CA LEU A 28 22.85 -19.69 0.01
C LEU A 28 23.03 -18.35 -0.72
N LEU A 29 23.16 -18.36 -2.05
CA LEU A 29 23.25 -17.15 -2.85
C LEU A 29 21.96 -16.31 -2.76
N ALA A 30 20.79 -16.94 -2.83
CA ALA A 30 19.52 -16.26 -2.67
C ALA A 30 19.36 -15.64 -1.27
N CYS A 31 19.73 -16.36 -0.21
CA CYS A 31 19.76 -15.83 1.15
C CYS A 31 20.73 -14.65 1.27
N GLY A 32 21.95 -14.79 0.75
CA GLY A 32 22.94 -13.71 0.75
C GLY A 32 22.45 -12.46 0.03
N LEU A 33 21.84 -12.62 -1.14
CA LEU A 33 21.22 -11.53 -1.90
C LEU A 33 20.08 -10.88 -1.11
N PHE A 34 19.21 -11.66 -0.47
CA PHE A 34 18.12 -11.15 0.36
C PHE A 34 18.65 -10.28 1.51
N PHE A 35 19.64 -10.76 2.28
CA PHE A 35 20.22 -9.99 3.38
C PHE A 35 20.93 -8.73 2.89
N LEU A 36 21.59 -8.79 1.73
CA LEU A 36 22.21 -7.62 1.12
C LEU A 36 21.15 -6.59 0.70
N LEU A 37 20.06 -7.01 0.05
CA LEU A 37 18.95 -6.13 -0.29
C LEU A 37 18.29 -5.54 0.95
N ASP A 38 18.05 -6.35 1.98
CA ASP A 38 17.41 -5.88 3.21
C ASP A 38 18.27 -4.85 3.96
N ALA A 39 19.59 -5.03 3.97
CA ALA A 39 20.51 -4.10 4.63
C ALA A 39 20.70 -2.78 3.86
N TRP A 40 20.72 -2.82 2.52
CA TRP A 40 21.20 -1.69 1.71
C TRP A 40 20.16 -1.04 0.80
N ALA A 41 19.09 -1.74 0.39
CA ALA A 41 18.11 -1.15 -0.50
C ALA A 41 17.17 -0.18 0.25
N PRO A 42 16.71 0.91 -0.41
CA PRO A 42 15.79 1.85 0.22
C PRO A 42 14.49 1.16 0.68
N PRO A 43 14.03 1.39 1.93
CA PRO A 43 12.88 0.67 2.46
C PRO A 43 11.59 0.83 1.65
N ARG A 44 11.35 2.01 1.06
CA ARG A 44 10.23 2.31 0.15
C ARG A 44 10.12 1.34 -1.04
N ASP A 45 11.25 0.80 -1.47
CA ASP A 45 11.38 -0.08 -2.63
C ASP A 45 11.25 -1.57 -2.24
N LEU A 46 11.31 -1.91 -0.95
CA LEU A 46 11.24 -3.31 -0.51
C LEU A 46 9.81 -3.71 -0.10
N PRO A 47 9.17 -4.70 -0.76
CA PRO A 47 7.76 -5.03 -0.50
C PRO A 47 7.50 -5.61 0.89
N TRP A 48 8.49 -6.24 1.53
CA TRP A 48 8.40 -6.80 2.89
C TRP A 48 8.61 -5.77 4.00
N LYS A 49 9.21 -4.60 3.71
CA LYS A 49 9.38 -3.54 4.71
C LYS A 49 8.07 -2.77 4.92
N PRO A 50 7.83 -2.24 6.15
CA PRO A 50 6.62 -1.49 6.46
C PRO A 50 6.47 -0.27 5.54
N LEU A 51 5.22 0.20 5.40
CA LEU A 51 4.92 1.43 4.70
C LEU A 51 5.21 2.61 5.64
N ASP A 52 5.95 3.62 5.16
CA ASP A 52 6.15 4.89 5.86
C ASP A 52 5.77 6.02 4.89
N LEU A 53 4.75 6.80 5.25
CA LEU A 53 4.21 7.86 4.38
C LEU A 53 5.14 9.09 4.31
N ARG A 54 6.17 9.15 5.15
CA ARG A 54 7.20 10.22 5.10
C ARG A 54 8.28 9.93 4.08
N GLN A 55 8.42 8.68 3.65
CA GLN A 55 9.36 8.30 2.59
C GLN A 55 8.78 8.64 1.21
N PRO A 56 9.64 8.94 0.22
CA PRO A 56 9.19 9.17 -1.15
C PRO A 56 8.55 7.92 -1.75
N ILE A 57 7.75 8.12 -2.79
CA ILE A 57 7.08 7.03 -3.52
C ILE A 57 8.15 6.16 -4.21
N GLY A 58 8.23 4.89 -3.81
CA GLY A 58 9.08 3.86 -4.41
C GLY A 58 8.26 2.86 -5.24
N TRP A 59 8.92 1.94 -5.93
CA TRP A 59 8.23 1.00 -6.83
C TRP A 59 7.33 0.03 -6.08
N ALA A 60 7.66 -0.31 -4.83
CA ALA A 60 6.83 -1.17 -3.99
C ALA A 60 5.69 -0.43 -3.28
N THR A 61 5.67 0.91 -3.28
CA THR A 61 4.69 1.70 -2.50
C THR A 61 3.24 1.31 -2.84
N ALA A 62 2.90 1.14 -4.12
CA ALA A 62 1.56 0.73 -4.53
C ALA A 62 1.15 -0.63 -3.95
N ALA A 63 2.06 -1.62 -3.97
CA ALA A 63 1.83 -2.93 -3.39
C ALA A 63 1.67 -2.87 -1.87
N LYS A 64 2.44 -2.03 -1.18
CA LYS A 64 2.30 -1.81 0.27
C LYS A 64 0.95 -1.21 0.64
N VAL A 65 0.48 -0.22 -0.13
CA VAL A 65 -0.85 0.39 0.07
C VAL A 65 -1.97 -0.62 -0.20
N ALA A 66 -1.84 -1.46 -1.23
CA ALA A 66 -2.85 -2.48 -1.56
C ALA A 66 -3.07 -3.48 -0.42
N ARG A 67 -2.06 -3.76 0.42
CA ARG A 67 -2.23 -4.63 1.60
C ARG A 67 -3.16 -4.06 2.68
N LEU A 68 -3.44 -2.76 2.64
CA LEU A 68 -4.37 -2.10 3.56
C LEU A 68 -5.83 -2.24 3.14
N GLU A 69 -6.11 -2.83 1.98
CA GLU A 69 -7.49 -3.06 1.52
C GLU A 69 -8.23 -3.99 2.48
N VAL A 70 -9.49 -3.68 2.74
CA VAL A 70 -10.38 -4.52 3.54
C VAL A 70 -11.28 -5.27 2.57
N ASP A 71 -11.10 -6.60 2.50
CA ASP A 71 -11.91 -7.47 1.66
C ASP A 71 -13.38 -7.43 2.07
N ASP A 72 -14.29 -7.59 1.11
CA ASP A 72 -15.72 -7.58 1.38
C ASP A 72 -16.16 -8.74 2.29
N ARG A 73 -15.43 -9.87 2.25
CA ARG A 73 -15.63 -11.05 3.10
C ARG A 73 -14.85 -11.01 4.41
N ALA A 74 -14.14 -9.92 4.70
CA ALA A 74 -13.38 -9.81 5.95
C ALA A 74 -14.29 -9.96 7.17
N SER A 75 -13.82 -10.70 8.18
CA SER A 75 -14.51 -10.80 9.47
C SER A 75 -14.49 -9.44 10.18
N PRO A 76 -15.43 -9.16 11.10
CA PRO A 76 -15.41 -7.92 11.88
C PRO A 76 -14.08 -7.66 12.59
N GLU A 77 -13.44 -8.71 13.10
CA GLU A 77 -12.10 -8.65 13.71
C GLU A 77 -11.02 -8.22 12.71
N GLN A 78 -11.03 -8.78 11.49
CA GLN A 78 -10.10 -8.39 10.44
C GLN A 78 -10.30 -6.95 9.98
N VAL A 79 -11.55 -6.49 9.90
CA VAL A 79 -11.88 -5.08 9.59
C VAL A 79 -11.28 -4.19 10.67
N GLU A 80 -11.48 -4.51 11.94
CA GLU A 80 -10.99 -3.69 13.05
C GLU A 80 -9.46 -3.69 13.14
N ALA A 81 -8.81 -4.84 12.99
CA ALA A 81 -7.35 -4.95 13.00
C ALA A 81 -6.71 -4.12 11.88
N ARG A 82 -7.24 -4.22 10.65
CA ARG A 82 -6.74 -3.44 9.49
C ARG A 82 -7.00 -1.94 9.66
N THR A 83 -8.17 -1.57 10.19
CA THR A 83 -8.50 -0.16 10.42
C THR A 83 -7.62 0.45 11.50
N THR A 84 -7.35 -0.29 12.58
CA THR A 84 -6.42 0.12 13.64
C THR A 84 -5.00 0.32 13.11
N ALA A 85 -4.50 -0.61 12.30
CA ALA A 85 -3.20 -0.48 11.64
C ALA A 85 -3.13 0.76 10.74
N CYS A 86 -4.22 1.05 10.02
CA CYS A 86 -4.33 2.24 9.20
C CYS A 86 -4.25 3.55 10.01
N LEU A 87 -5.02 3.62 11.10
CA LEU A 87 -5.02 4.77 11.99
C LEU A 87 -3.63 5.01 12.57
N ALA A 88 -2.93 3.94 12.97
CA ALA A 88 -1.56 4.03 13.46
C ALA A 88 -0.60 4.56 12.38
N LEU A 89 -0.68 4.03 11.15
CA LEU A 89 0.15 4.47 10.02
C LEU A 89 -0.04 5.97 9.71
N LEU A 90 -1.29 6.43 9.65
CA LEU A 90 -1.61 7.84 9.38
C LEU A 90 -1.12 8.75 10.52
N ARG A 91 -1.30 8.34 11.79
CA ARG A 91 -0.80 9.09 12.95
C ARG A 91 0.73 9.18 12.97
N GLN A 92 1.43 8.09 12.65
CA GLN A 92 2.90 8.08 12.53
C GLN A 92 3.40 9.06 11.46
N ALA A 93 2.58 9.37 10.47
CA ALA A 93 2.86 10.34 9.43
C ALA A 93 2.50 11.79 9.81
N GLY A 94 2.10 12.06 11.06
CA GLY A 94 1.72 13.40 11.54
C GLY A 94 0.27 13.78 11.24
N VAL A 95 -0.55 12.87 10.73
CA VAL A 95 -1.93 13.14 10.32
C VAL A 95 -2.89 12.92 11.48
N GLN A 96 -3.77 13.89 11.72
CA GLN A 96 -4.89 13.73 12.64
C GLN A 96 -5.98 12.92 11.96
N VAL A 97 -6.31 11.76 12.54
CA VAL A 97 -7.27 10.82 11.97
C VAL A 97 -8.13 10.18 13.06
N ARG A 98 -9.41 9.97 12.72
CA ARG A 98 -10.40 9.28 13.56
C ARG A 98 -11.05 8.12 12.80
N ARG A 99 -11.60 7.16 13.55
CA ARG A 99 -12.46 6.11 12.98
C ARG A 99 -13.70 6.78 12.38
N GLY A 100 -14.01 6.46 11.14
CA GLY A 100 -15.26 6.80 10.49
C GLY A 100 -16.31 5.73 10.76
N GLN A 101 -17.58 6.09 10.61
CA GLN A 101 -18.67 5.12 10.64
C GLN A 101 -18.64 4.28 9.36
N ASP A 102 -18.78 2.96 9.52
CA ASP A 102 -18.99 2.05 8.41
C ASP A 102 -20.41 2.25 7.85
N ARG A 103 -20.58 1.97 6.56
CA ARG A 103 -21.83 2.19 5.83
C ARG A 103 -22.19 0.96 5.03
N ASP A 104 -23.47 0.62 5.03
CA ASP A 104 -24.05 -0.43 4.21
C ASP A 104 -25.39 0.06 3.66
N ASP A 105 -25.38 0.52 2.40
CA ASP A 105 -26.56 1.01 1.71
C ASP A 105 -27.13 -0.11 0.81
N GLY A 106 -27.58 -1.21 1.43
CA GLY A 106 -28.27 -2.31 0.75
C GLY A 106 -27.36 -3.39 0.14
N GLY A 107 -26.19 -3.64 0.74
CA GLY A 107 -25.24 -4.70 0.37
C GLY A 107 -24.43 -4.43 -0.91
N PHE A 108 -24.90 -3.54 -1.78
CA PHE A 108 -24.19 -3.14 -3.00
C PHE A 108 -23.12 -2.06 -2.74
N CYS A 109 -23.42 -1.10 -1.86
CA CYS A 109 -22.54 0.00 -1.50
C CYS A 109 -22.11 -0.13 -0.04
N VAL A 110 -20.96 -0.78 0.16
CA VAL A 110 -20.44 -1.09 1.49
C VAL A 110 -19.10 -0.41 1.73
N VAL A 111 -19.05 0.42 2.77
CA VAL A 111 -17.85 1.05 3.28
C VAL A 111 -17.51 0.42 4.63
N ARG A 112 -16.45 -0.40 4.67
CA ARG A 112 -15.96 -1.05 5.89
C ARG A 112 -14.61 -0.46 6.26
N GLY A 113 -14.33 -0.30 7.54
CA GLY A 113 -13.06 0.25 8.00
C GLY A 113 -12.84 1.72 7.60
N ALA A 114 -13.92 2.51 7.52
CA ALA A 114 -13.82 3.94 7.24
C ALA A 114 -12.92 4.69 8.24
N VAL A 115 -12.13 5.62 7.72
CA VAL A 115 -11.35 6.61 8.48
C VAL A 115 -11.74 8.02 8.04
N ARG A 116 -11.52 9.01 8.92
CA ARG A 116 -11.75 10.43 8.63
C ARG A 116 -10.49 11.21 8.96
N LEU A 117 -9.94 11.89 7.95
CA LEU A 117 -8.83 12.82 8.11
C LEU A 117 -9.36 14.15 8.65
N THR A 118 -8.79 14.64 9.74
CA THR A 118 -9.27 15.85 10.43
C THR A 118 -8.25 16.98 10.50
N GLY A 119 -7.04 16.78 9.96
CA GLY A 119 -5.97 17.78 9.95
C GLY A 119 -4.60 17.14 10.19
N GLY A 120 -3.67 17.91 10.75
CA GLY A 120 -2.28 17.49 10.98
C GLY A 120 -1.36 17.90 9.83
N GLU A 121 -0.29 17.15 9.59
CA GLU A 121 0.68 17.38 8.52
C GLU A 121 0.12 16.99 7.14
N MET A 122 -0.92 17.69 6.71
CA MET A 122 -1.57 17.56 5.40
C MET A 122 -2.24 18.87 5.00
N THR A 123 -2.44 19.09 3.70
CA THR A 123 -3.27 20.18 3.20
C THR A 123 -4.73 20.00 3.69
N PRO A 124 -5.35 21.00 4.33
CA PRO A 124 -6.74 20.88 4.80
C PRO A 124 -7.72 20.57 3.66
N VAL A 125 -8.66 19.66 3.90
CA VAL A 125 -9.72 19.30 2.94
C VAL A 125 -11.05 19.92 3.35
N SER A 126 -11.77 20.50 2.39
CA SER A 126 -13.11 21.05 2.55
C SER A 126 -14.12 20.30 1.67
N PRO A 127 -15.25 19.82 2.22
CA PRO A 127 -15.60 19.82 3.64
C PRO A 127 -14.69 18.90 4.46
N SER A 128 -14.49 19.22 5.74
CA SER A 128 -13.58 18.47 6.62
C SER A 128 -14.13 17.08 6.96
N GLY A 129 -13.23 16.12 7.22
CA GLY A 129 -13.62 14.85 7.81
C GLY A 129 -14.35 13.89 6.86
N LEU A 130 -14.11 13.97 5.55
CA LEU A 130 -14.67 13.03 4.57
C LEU A 130 -14.31 11.58 4.95
N ALA A 131 -15.31 10.69 4.90
CA ALA A 131 -15.10 9.27 5.18
C ALA A 131 -14.38 8.61 4.00
N MET A 132 -13.31 7.87 4.28
CA MET A 132 -12.48 7.19 3.29
C MET A 132 -12.19 5.77 3.75
N ARG A 133 -12.12 4.81 2.82
CA ARG A 133 -11.40 3.56 3.10
C ARG A 133 -9.92 3.85 3.29
N CYS A 134 -9.24 3.04 4.10
CA CYS A 134 -7.84 3.24 4.44
C CYS A 134 -6.92 3.46 3.22
N PRO A 135 -6.99 2.63 2.15
CA PRO A 135 -6.11 2.80 0.99
C PRO A 135 -6.28 4.15 0.30
N LEU A 136 -7.50 4.70 0.25
CA LEU A 136 -7.74 6.05 -0.27
C LEU A 136 -7.11 7.11 0.64
N ALA A 137 -7.32 7.03 1.96
CA ALA A 137 -6.75 7.99 2.90
C ALA A 137 -5.21 8.02 2.81
N VAL A 138 -4.59 6.86 2.71
CA VAL A 138 -3.13 6.73 2.54
C VAL A 138 -2.66 7.30 1.20
N ARG A 139 -3.36 6.99 0.09
CA ARG A 139 -3.03 7.57 -1.24
C ARG A 139 -3.18 9.08 -1.25
N HIS A 140 -4.20 9.61 -0.57
CA HIS A 140 -4.42 11.05 -0.45
C HIS A 140 -3.23 11.73 0.24
N ILE A 141 -2.74 11.17 1.37
CA ILE A 141 -1.57 11.72 2.07
C ILE A 141 -0.29 11.61 1.23
N LEU A 142 -0.09 10.49 0.51
CA LEU A 142 1.05 10.35 -0.39
C LEU A 142 1.01 11.36 -1.53
N TRP A 143 -0.17 11.56 -2.15
CA TRP A 143 -0.36 12.55 -3.20
C TRP A 143 -0.16 13.96 -2.68
N ASP A 144 -0.74 14.31 -1.53
CA ASP A 144 -0.60 15.63 -0.93
C ASP A 144 0.87 15.98 -0.69
N ARG A 145 1.59 15.09 0.01
CA ARG A 145 2.98 15.31 0.42
C ARG A 145 3.98 15.28 -0.73
N HIS A 146 3.85 14.33 -1.65
CA HIS A 146 4.89 14.06 -2.65
C HIS A 146 4.56 14.61 -4.03
N VAL A 147 3.33 15.07 -4.26
CA VAL A 147 2.90 15.59 -5.56
C VAL A 147 2.32 16.99 -5.42
N LEU A 148 1.29 17.17 -4.60
CA LEU A 148 0.57 18.45 -4.54
C LEU A 148 1.45 19.56 -3.97
N GLN A 149 1.99 19.38 -2.76
CA GLN A 149 2.78 20.41 -2.09
C GLN A 149 4.06 20.77 -2.87
N PRO A 150 4.86 19.80 -3.37
CA PRO A 150 6.01 20.14 -4.21
C PRO A 150 5.60 20.86 -5.50
N ALA A 151 4.58 20.38 -6.22
CA ALA A 151 4.15 21.03 -7.45
C ALA A 151 3.64 22.47 -7.23
N ALA A 152 2.89 22.71 -6.14
CA ALA A 152 2.42 24.05 -5.79
C ALA A 152 3.60 25.01 -5.54
N ARG A 153 4.61 24.58 -4.78
CA ARG A 153 5.81 25.38 -4.52
C ARG A 153 6.65 25.60 -5.79
N ASP A 154 6.98 24.52 -6.48
CA ASP A 154 7.99 24.53 -7.55
C ASP A 154 7.45 25.13 -8.85
N VAL A 155 6.16 24.97 -9.13
CA VAL A 155 5.52 25.44 -10.37
C VAL A 155 4.80 26.77 -10.17
N LEU A 156 4.15 26.96 -9.02
CA LEU A 156 3.26 28.12 -8.78
C LEU A 156 3.82 29.09 -7.73
N GLY A 157 4.92 28.77 -7.05
CA GLY A 157 5.56 29.64 -6.06
C GLY A 157 4.74 29.86 -4.79
N ALA A 158 3.77 28.98 -4.49
CA ALA A 158 2.82 29.12 -3.39
C ALA A 158 2.59 27.81 -2.64
N GLU A 159 2.05 27.88 -1.43
CA GLU A 159 1.69 26.69 -0.65
C GLU A 159 0.21 26.33 -0.84
N PRO A 160 -0.17 25.03 -0.81
CA PRO A 160 -1.57 24.63 -0.75
C PRO A 160 -2.19 25.06 0.59
N ALA A 161 -3.16 25.99 0.51
CA ALA A 161 -3.93 26.42 1.67
C ALA A 161 -5.11 25.47 1.97
N ARG A 162 -5.72 24.89 0.91
CA ARG A 162 -6.90 24.03 1.04
C ARG A 162 -7.17 23.21 -0.22
N ILE A 163 -7.68 21.99 -0.07
CA ILE A 163 -8.26 21.19 -1.14
C ILE A 163 -9.78 21.25 -1.03
N ASP A 164 -10.44 21.73 -2.07
CA ASP A 164 -11.90 21.71 -2.18
C ASP A 164 -12.33 20.40 -2.85
N SER A 165 -13.17 19.62 -2.18
CA SER A 165 -13.59 18.26 -2.56
C SER A 165 -15.11 18.19 -2.75
N LEU A 166 -15.54 17.47 -3.77
CA LEU A 166 -16.96 17.17 -4.03
C LEU A 166 -17.43 15.92 -3.28
N GLY A 167 -16.51 15.20 -2.64
CA GLY A 167 -16.82 14.10 -1.73
C GLY A 167 -16.11 12.81 -2.10
N THR A 168 -16.34 11.81 -1.25
CA THR A 168 -15.70 10.48 -1.37
C THR A 168 -16.70 9.37 -1.64
N TYR A 169 -17.99 9.62 -1.40
CA TYR A 169 -19.03 8.60 -1.45
C TYR A 169 -20.16 8.98 -2.42
N ALA A 170 -20.46 8.06 -3.33
CA ALA A 170 -21.62 8.09 -4.21
C ALA A 170 -21.98 6.66 -4.60
N CYS A 171 -23.15 6.19 -4.20
CA CYS A 171 -23.59 4.83 -4.47
C CYS A 171 -24.03 4.67 -5.93
N ARG A 172 -23.12 4.19 -6.79
CA ARG A 172 -23.37 3.90 -8.21
C ARG A 172 -22.43 2.85 -8.76
N ARG A 173 -22.82 2.23 -9.88
CA ARG A 173 -21.98 1.33 -10.68
C ARG A 173 -20.83 2.06 -11.35
N VAL A 174 -19.81 1.31 -11.74
CA VAL A 174 -18.68 1.83 -12.51
C VAL A 174 -19.19 2.48 -13.82
N TYR A 175 -18.61 3.63 -14.17
CA TYR A 175 -18.98 4.42 -15.36
C TYR A 175 -20.46 4.80 -15.47
N GLY A 176 -21.24 4.75 -14.37
CA GLY A 176 -22.68 5.01 -14.43
C GLY A 176 -23.48 3.94 -15.19
N SER A 177 -22.91 2.74 -15.36
CA SER A 177 -23.54 1.65 -16.08
C SER A 177 -24.92 1.28 -15.52
N GLN A 178 -25.85 0.98 -16.41
CA GLN A 178 -27.19 0.46 -16.08
C GLN A 178 -27.22 -1.08 -16.06
N ASP A 179 -26.13 -1.75 -16.47
CA ASP A 179 -25.99 -3.20 -16.39
C ASP A 179 -25.97 -3.65 -14.93
N GLU A 180 -26.94 -4.48 -14.53
CA GLU A 180 -27.06 -4.97 -13.17
C GLU A 180 -25.84 -5.79 -12.71
N ALA A 181 -25.14 -6.44 -13.65
CA ALA A 181 -23.93 -7.21 -13.38
C ALA A 181 -22.67 -6.33 -13.19
N ALA A 182 -22.75 -5.02 -13.46
CA ALA A 182 -21.57 -4.16 -13.35
C ALA A 182 -21.18 -3.97 -11.88
N ARG A 183 -19.88 -4.09 -11.61
CA ARG A 183 -19.31 -3.91 -10.27
C ARG A 183 -19.55 -2.50 -9.70
N PRO A 184 -19.57 -2.34 -8.37
CA PRO A 184 -19.60 -1.02 -7.73
C PRO A 184 -18.45 -0.13 -8.19
N SER A 185 -18.73 1.18 -8.31
CA SER A 185 -17.68 2.19 -8.50
C SER A 185 -16.78 2.31 -7.26
N GLN A 186 -15.63 2.97 -7.39
CA GLN A 186 -14.79 3.22 -6.22
C GLN A 186 -15.45 4.20 -5.22
N HIS A 187 -16.28 5.12 -5.68
CA HIS A 187 -17.08 6.00 -4.80
C HIS A 187 -18.13 5.24 -4.00
N ALA A 188 -18.70 4.16 -4.53
CA ALA A 188 -19.63 3.30 -3.80
C ALA A 188 -18.98 2.63 -2.57
N ARG A 189 -17.64 2.63 -2.50
CA ARG A 189 -16.83 2.04 -1.44
C ARG A 189 -16.06 3.08 -0.63
N ALA A 190 -16.29 4.38 -0.87
CA ALA A 190 -15.47 5.47 -0.34
C ALA A 190 -13.96 5.28 -0.60
N ASN A 191 -13.61 4.72 -1.76
CA ASN A 191 -12.24 4.45 -2.21
C ASN A 191 -11.84 5.33 -3.41
N ALA A 192 -12.57 6.43 -3.63
CA ALA A 192 -12.22 7.53 -4.52
C ALA A 192 -12.59 8.87 -3.87
N MET A 193 -11.97 9.96 -4.32
CA MET A 193 -12.26 11.34 -3.94
C MET A 193 -12.34 12.18 -5.20
N ASP A 194 -13.35 13.02 -5.30
CA ASP A 194 -13.46 14.04 -6.34
C ASP A 194 -12.90 15.37 -5.84
N VAL A 195 -11.83 15.86 -6.45
CA VAL A 195 -11.21 17.15 -6.13
C VAL A 195 -11.76 18.21 -7.09
N ALA A 196 -12.41 19.24 -6.56
CA ALA A 196 -12.88 20.39 -7.32
C ALA A 196 -11.77 21.41 -7.57
N GLY A 197 -10.85 21.57 -6.63
CA GLY A 197 -9.77 22.54 -6.76
C GLY A 197 -8.82 22.56 -5.58
N VAL A 198 -7.71 23.28 -5.76
CA VAL A 198 -6.75 23.57 -4.71
C VAL A 198 -6.61 25.07 -4.60
N ARG A 199 -6.80 25.60 -3.39
CA ARG A 199 -6.56 27.00 -3.07
C ARG A 199 -5.12 27.16 -2.61
N LEU A 200 -4.46 28.19 -3.12
CA LEU A 200 -3.07 28.53 -2.80
C LEU A 200 -3.01 29.76 -1.89
N THR A 201 -1.90 29.93 -1.17
CA THR A 201 -1.57 31.12 -0.38
C THR A 201 -0.96 32.23 -1.22
#